data_AF-A0A4R9K624-F1
#
_entry.id   AF-A0A4R9K624-F1
#
_cell.length_a   1.000
_cell.length_b   1.000
_cell.length_c   1.000
_cell.angle_alpha   90.00
_cell.angle_beta   90.00
_cell.angle_gamma   90.00
#
_symmetry.space_group_name_H-M   'P 1'
#
loop_
_entity.id
_entity.type
_entity.pdbx_description
1 polymer ?
#
loop_
_entity_poly.entity_id
_entity_poly.type
_entity_poly.pdbx_seq_one_letter_code
_entity_poly.pdbx_strand_id
1 'polypeptide(L)'
;MLEKLIEELYKLTWKQTGSKEELLNPGSNADLQKLPSPLQKLYSIADGQKKEFPSLFLQYSFMPFSVSLESKKMLDELSDEEKWEKEWWDKNWYPFGDGGTGDYLVLDKKTGKVLEFIHDSDERPENANSLEDFLKDLIEGLRSGKLYFDPELGIFNTEKPALPKSKKQEINWKEFWLDVILCDKPRGFGFSGRIIQAFVFAFYVFLVFLFKWVYSNYWIRS
;
A
#
# COMPACT_ATOMS: atom_id res chain seq x y z
N MET A 1 2.74 -21.13 -18.56
CA MET A 1 2.21 -21.61 -17.27
C MET A 1 1.98 -20.45 -16.33
N LEU A 2 3.01 -19.67 -15.99
CA LEU A 2 2.88 -18.47 -15.14
C LEU A 2 1.82 -17.47 -15.63
N GLU A 3 1.77 -17.19 -16.93
CA GLU A 3 0.76 -16.34 -17.56
C GLU A 3 -0.68 -16.79 -17.26
N LYS A 4 -0.95 -18.10 -17.34
CA LYS A 4 -2.26 -18.67 -17.02
C LYS A 4 -2.59 -18.49 -15.54
N LEU A 5 -1.61 -18.64 -14.65
CA LEU A 5 -1.80 -18.45 -13.20
C LEU A 5 -2.11 -16.98 -12.88
N ILE A 6 -1.41 -16.03 -13.49
CA ILE A 6 -1.68 -14.60 -13.31
C ILE A 6 -3.07 -14.24 -13.86
N GLU A 7 -3.42 -14.73 -15.04
CA GLU A 7 -4.76 -14.52 -15.61
C GLU A 7 -5.86 -15.09 -14.71
N GLU A 8 -5.63 -16.26 -14.12
CA GLU A 8 -6.54 -16.93 -13.22
C GLU A 8 -6.68 -16.20 -11.88
N LEU A 9 -5.57 -15.77 -11.28
CA LEU A 9 -5.56 -14.94 -10.08
C LEU A 9 -6.33 -13.62 -10.32
N TYR A 10 -6.11 -12.99 -11.48
CA TYR A 10 -6.84 -11.80 -11.89
C TYR A 10 -8.34 -12.04 -12.04
N LYS A 11 -8.75 -13.19 -12.61
CA LYS A 11 -10.17 -13.61 -12.72
C LYS A 11 -10.84 -13.80 -11.36
N LEU A 12 -10.11 -14.35 -10.39
CA LEU A 12 -10.61 -14.61 -9.03
C LEU A 12 -10.60 -13.37 -8.14
N THR A 13 -9.96 -12.29 -8.56
CA THR A 13 -9.84 -11.06 -7.79
C THR A 13 -10.52 -9.91 -8.53
N TRP A 14 -9.74 -9.07 -9.21
CA TRP A 14 -10.16 -7.77 -9.71
C TRP A 14 -11.26 -7.85 -10.77
N LYS A 15 -11.27 -8.91 -11.59
CA LYS A 15 -12.32 -9.10 -12.60
C LYS A 15 -13.71 -9.27 -11.99
N GLN A 16 -13.82 -9.75 -10.74
CA GLN A 16 -15.10 -9.91 -10.06
C GLN A 16 -15.76 -8.57 -9.71
N THR A 17 -14.97 -7.50 -9.62
CA THR A 17 -15.47 -6.15 -9.26
C THR A 17 -16.24 -5.46 -10.38
N GLY A 18 -16.10 -5.94 -11.63
CA GLY A 18 -16.64 -5.26 -12.81
C GLY A 18 -15.97 -3.92 -13.14
N SER A 19 -14.86 -3.58 -12.47
CA SER A 19 -14.07 -2.39 -12.76
C SER A 19 -13.52 -2.43 -14.19
N LYS A 20 -13.46 -1.26 -14.84
CA LYS A 20 -12.78 -1.09 -16.13
C LYS A 20 -11.30 -0.80 -15.98
N GLU A 21 -10.83 -0.60 -14.75
CA GLU A 21 -9.44 -0.29 -14.46
C GLU A 21 -8.65 -1.58 -14.29
N GLU A 22 -7.56 -1.69 -15.06
CA GLU A 22 -6.63 -2.82 -14.94
C GLU A 22 -5.77 -2.71 -13.68
N LEU A 23 -5.77 -3.75 -12.86
CA LEU A 23 -4.96 -3.86 -11.64
C LEU A 23 -3.46 -3.88 -11.94
N LEU A 24 -3.08 -4.65 -12.95
CA LEU A 24 -1.69 -4.92 -13.31
C LEU A 24 -1.21 -3.92 -14.34
N ASN A 25 0.05 -3.49 -14.21
CA ASN A 25 0.71 -2.78 -15.29
C ASN A 25 1.02 -3.76 -16.43
N PRO A 26 1.01 -3.31 -17.69
CA PRO A 26 1.50 -4.11 -18.80
C PRO A 26 2.92 -4.64 -18.53
N GLY A 27 3.26 -5.79 -19.11
CA GLY A 27 4.59 -6.39 -18.98
C GLY A 27 5.72 -5.41 -19.30
N SER A 28 6.84 -5.56 -18.59
CA SER A 28 7.96 -4.64 -18.66
C SER A 28 8.69 -4.74 -20.00
N ASN A 29 9.02 -3.60 -20.58
CA ASN A 29 9.87 -3.50 -21.78
C ASN A 29 11.38 -3.36 -21.44
N ALA A 30 11.73 -3.44 -20.15
CA ALA A 30 13.09 -3.28 -19.68
C ALA A 30 13.95 -4.54 -19.93
N ASP A 31 15.27 -4.39 -19.80
CA ASP A 31 16.19 -5.53 -19.81
C ASP A 31 16.10 -6.31 -18.49
N LEU A 32 15.37 -7.42 -18.53
CA LEU A 32 15.10 -8.27 -17.37
C LEU A 32 16.27 -9.21 -17.00
N GLN A 33 17.38 -9.23 -17.76
CA GLN A 33 18.47 -10.19 -17.56
C GLN A 33 19.10 -10.15 -16.16
N LYS A 34 18.94 -9.05 -15.43
CA LYS A 34 19.41 -8.88 -14.05
C LYS A 34 18.64 -9.70 -13.01
N LEU A 35 17.43 -10.17 -13.35
CA LEU A 35 16.59 -10.95 -12.46
C LEU A 35 16.74 -12.46 -12.66
N PRO A 36 16.38 -13.28 -11.65
CA PRO A 36 16.22 -14.72 -11.82
C PRO A 36 15.13 -15.04 -12.86
N SER A 37 15.29 -16.15 -13.60
CA SER A 37 14.38 -16.52 -14.69
C SER A 37 12.89 -16.56 -14.33
N PRO A 38 12.46 -17.00 -13.12
CA PRO A 38 11.05 -16.92 -12.73
C PRO A 38 10.52 -15.47 -12.66
N LEU A 39 11.29 -14.55 -12.09
CA LEU A 39 10.91 -13.13 -12.05
C LEU A 39 10.95 -12.49 -13.43
N GLN A 40 11.90 -12.85 -14.30
CA GLN A 40 11.89 -12.39 -15.68
C GLN A 40 10.57 -12.73 -16.38
N LYS A 41 10.09 -13.96 -16.20
CA LYS A 41 8.80 -14.39 -16.76
C LYS A 41 7.65 -13.59 -16.14
N LEU A 42 7.62 -13.43 -14.81
CA LEU A 42 6.59 -12.65 -14.13
C LEU A 42 6.52 -11.21 -14.66
N TYR A 43 7.65 -10.52 -14.71
CA TYR A 43 7.74 -9.14 -15.17
C TYR A 43 7.47 -8.99 -16.67
N SER A 44 7.72 -10.02 -17.49
CA SER A 44 7.31 -10.01 -18.89
C SER A 44 5.79 -10.08 -19.08
N ILE A 45 5.05 -10.57 -18.08
CA ILE A 45 3.59 -10.65 -18.08
C ILE A 45 3.00 -9.36 -17.50
N ALA A 46 3.51 -8.91 -16.35
CA ALA A 46 3.01 -7.71 -15.66
C ALA A 46 4.12 -6.98 -14.90
N ASP A 47 4.23 -5.66 -15.11
CA ASP A 47 5.25 -4.82 -14.46
C ASP A 47 4.78 -4.26 -13.10
N GLY A 48 4.50 -5.17 -12.17
CA GLY A 48 3.90 -4.83 -10.89
C GLY A 48 2.39 -4.56 -10.98
N GLN A 49 1.83 -4.14 -9.86
CA GLN A 49 0.47 -3.60 -9.78
C GLN A 49 0.48 -2.07 -9.74
N LYS A 50 -0.66 -1.49 -10.08
CA LYS A 50 -0.91 -0.06 -9.90
C LYS A 50 -1.07 0.28 -8.42
N LYS A 51 -0.53 1.44 -8.01
CA LYS A 51 -0.34 1.83 -6.60
C LYS A 51 -1.65 2.14 -5.87
N GLU A 52 -2.68 2.51 -6.61
CA GLU A 52 -4.01 2.81 -6.09
C GLU A 52 -4.79 1.57 -5.66
N PHE A 53 -4.32 0.37 -6.01
CA PHE A 53 -4.98 -0.89 -5.68
C PHE A 53 -4.36 -1.56 -4.45
N PRO A 54 -5.17 -2.30 -3.67
CA PRO A 54 -4.66 -3.03 -2.52
C PRO A 54 -3.74 -4.19 -2.93
N SER A 55 -2.95 -4.68 -1.98
CA SER A 55 -1.96 -5.72 -2.18
C SER A 55 -2.51 -6.99 -2.86
N LEU A 56 -1.83 -7.42 -3.93
CA LEU A 56 -2.17 -8.62 -4.69
C LEU A 56 -1.65 -9.90 -4.05
N PHE A 57 -0.52 -9.86 -3.34
CA PHE A 57 0.14 -11.02 -2.75
C PHE A 57 -0.05 -11.03 -1.24
N LEU A 58 -1.30 -11.21 -0.80
CA LEU A 58 -1.72 -11.05 0.59
C LEU A 58 -1.45 -9.61 1.07
N GLN A 59 -0.58 -9.45 2.08
CA GLN A 59 -0.15 -8.14 2.57
C GLN A 59 0.86 -7.43 1.65
N TYR A 60 1.44 -8.14 0.66
CA TYR A 60 2.46 -7.59 -0.23
C TYR A 60 1.90 -7.06 -1.55
N SER A 61 2.24 -5.83 -1.88
CA SER A 61 1.95 -5.25 -3.19
C SER A 61 2.99 -5.71 -4.21
N PHE A 62 2.53 -6.14 -5.39
CA PHE A 62 3.44 -6.56 -6.46
C PHE A 62 4.21 -5.34 -7.01
N MET A 63 5.50 -5.27 -6.73
CA MET A 63 6.32 -4.12 -7.07
C MET A 63 6.60 -4.03 -8.57
N PRO A 64 6.64 -2.82 -9.15
CA PRO A 64 7.23 -2.61 -10.46
C PRO A 64 8.69 -3.06 -10.51
N PHE A 65 9.16 -3.50 -11.68
CA PHE A 65 10.51 -3.99 -11.94
C PHE A 65 11.59 -3.02 -11.48
N SER A 66 11.43 -1.72 -11.77
CA SER A 66 12.39 -0.69 -11.38
C SER A 66 12.53 -0.62 -9.86
N VAL A 67 11.42 -0.69 -9.14
CA VAL A 67 11.39 -0.66 -7.66
C VAL A 67 12.00 -1.94 -7.10
N SER A 68 11.70 -3.11 -7.67
CA SER A 68 12.33 -4.38 -7.29
C SER A 68 13.86 -4.33 -7.39
N LEU A 69 14.40 -3.77 -8.47
CA LEU A 69 15.85 -3.61 -8.63
C LEU A 69 16.45 -2.56 -7.67
N GLU A 70 15.76 -1.45 -7.45
CA GLU A 70 16.19 -0.42 -6.49
C GLU A 70 16.22 -0.98 -5.06
N SER A 71 15.16 -1.68 -4.63
CA SER A 71 15.11 -2.34 -3.32
C SER A 71 16.18 -3.42 -3.19
N LYS A 72 16.43 -4.22 -4.23
CA LYS A 72 17.52 -5.20 -4.24
C LYS A 72 18.88 -4.54 -4.00
N LYS A 73 19.16 -3.46 -4.74
CA LYS A 73 20.42 -2.73 -4.64
C LYS A 73 20.57 -2.12 -3.24
N MET A 74 19.53 -1.45 -2.75
CA MET A 74 19.50 -0.85 -1.42
C MET A 74 19.79 -1.88 -0.33
N LEU A 75 19.09 -3.03 -0.35
CA LEU A 75 19.26 -4.08 0.67
C LEU A 75 20.66 -4.71 0.61
N ASP A 76 21.23 -4.90 -0.58
CA ASP A 76 22.61 -5.37 -0.71
C ASP A 76 23.61 -4.37 -0.13
N GLU A 77 23.48 -3.09 -0.46
CA GLU A 77 24.34 -2.02 0.03
C GLU A 77 24.23 -1.90 1.57
N LEU A 78 23.00 -1.88 2.09
CA LEU A 78 22.74 -1.84 3.53
C LEU A 78 23.32 -3.06 4.24
N SER A 79 23.19 -4.27 3.65
CA SER A 79 23.77 -5.48 4.22
C SER A 79 25.30 -5.43 4.33
N ASP A 80 25.97 -4.76 3.38
CA ASP A 80 27.42 -4.58 3.39
C ASP A 80 27.85 -3.51 4.41
N GLU A 81 27.13 -2.39 4.47
CA GLU A 81 27.40 -1.27 5.39
C GLU A 81 27.23 -1.69 6.85
N GLU A 82 26.11 -2.36 7.15
CA GLU A 82 25.75 -2.82 8.49
C GLU A 82 26.34 -4.19 8.85
N LYS A 83 27.06 -4.82 7.90
CA LYS A 83 27.69 -6.14 8.05
C LYS A 83 26.70 -7.20 8.55
N TRP A 84 25.54 -7.26 7.90
CA TRP A 84 24.52 -8.25 8.22
C TRP A 84 25.06 -9.66 8.01
N GLU A 85 24.75 -10.54 8.97
CA GLU A 85 24.99 -11.97 8.79
C GLU A 85 24.17 -12.48 7.60
N LYS A 86 24.69 -13.50 6.91
CA LYS A 86 24.06 -14.01 5.68
C LYS A 86 22.67 -14.60 5.94
N GLU A 87 22.43 -15.08 7.16
CA GLU A 87 21.14 -15.56 7.64
C GLU A 87 20.10 -14.42 7.70
N TRP A 88 20.55 -13.18 7.91
CA TRP A 88 19.69 -12.00 7.91
C TRP A 88 19.31 -11.58 6.50
N TRP A 89 20.29 -11.45 5.59
CA TRP A 89 20.06 -11.14 4.18
C TRP A 89 21.01 -11.94 3.29
N ASP A 90 20.46 -12.74 2.37
CA ASP A 90 21.26 -13.35 1.31
C ASP A 90 21.15 -12.51 0.03
N LYS A 91 22.28 -12.11 -0.54
CA LYS A 91 22.34 -11.37 -1.82
C LYS A 91 21.74 -12.11 -3.02
N ASN A 92 21.32 -13.36 -2.85
CA ASN A 92 20.58 -14.13 -3.85
C ASN A 92 19.06 -13.98 -3.72
N TRP A 93 18.57 -13.24 -2.73
CA TRP A 93 17.15 -12.94 -2.57
C TRP A 93 16.76 -11.71 -3.38
N TYR A 94 15.76 -11.85 -4.23
CA TYR A 94 15.28 -10.79 -5.12
C TYR A 94 13.88 -10.36 -4.68
N PRO A 95 13.71 -9.16 -4.12
CA PRO A 95 12.43 -8.68 -3.64
C PRO A 95 11.50 -8.40 -4.84
N PHE A 96 10.25 -8.83 -4.75
CA PHE A 96 9.23 -8.60 -5.78
C PHE A 96 7.87 -8.19 -5.21
N GLY A 97 7.64 -8.37 -3.90
CA GLY A 97 6.49 -7.82 -3.19
C GLY A 97 6.92 -6.90 -2.05
N ASP A 98 6.19 -5.81 -1.83
CA ASP A 98 6.45 -4.80 -0.78
C ASP A 98 5.31 -4.79 0.24
N GLY A 99 5.65 -4.97 1.52
CA GLY A 99 4.71 -4.90 2.64
C GLY A 99 4.45 -3.47 3.14
N GLY A 100 5.21 -2.48 2.65
CA GLY A 100 5.08 -1.06 2.98
C GLY A 100 5.83 -0.62 4.25
N THR A 101 6.34 -1.56 5.04
CA THR A 101 7.05 -1.31 6.31
C THR A 101 8.48 -1.86 6.30
N GLY A 102 9.06 -2.11 5.13
CA GLY A 102 10.41 -2.69 5.00
C GLY A 102 10.42 -4.22 4.91
N ASP A 103 9.26 -4.86 5.06
CA ASP A 103 9.10 -6.29 4.80
C ASP A 103 8.93 -6.54 3.30
N TYR A 104 9.55 -7.60 2.81
CA TYR A 104 9.51 -7.95 1.39
C TYR A 104 9.16 -9.41 1.16
N LEU A 105 8.39 -9.65 0.10
CA LEU A 105 8.31 -10.96 -0.51
C LEU A 105 9.48 -11.12 -1.48
N VAL A 106 10.31 -12.15 -1.28
CA VAL A 106 11.56 -12.35 -2.02
C VAL A 106 11.58 -13.69 -2.73
N LEU A 107 12.18 -13.74 -3.91
CA LEU A 107 12.53 -14.99 -4.59
C LEU A 107 14.00 -15.30 -4.32
N ASP A 108 14.28 -16.47 -3.75
CA ASP A 108 15.65 -16.96 -3.64
C ASP A 108 16.11 -17.53 -4.99
N LYS A 109 17.09 -16.87 -5.61
CA LYS A 109 17.69 -17.30 -6.87
C LYS A 109 18.36 -18.68 -6.78
N LYS A 110 18.88 -19.07 -5.61
CA LYS A 110 19.59 -20.35 -5.44
C LYS A 110 18.63 -21.53 -5.40
N THR A 111 17.58 -21.42 -4.59
CA THR A 111 16.64 -22.52 -4.34
C THR A 111 15.39 -22.46 -5.20
N GLY A 112 15.06 -21.28 -5.74
CA GLY A 112 13.81 -21.02 -6.44
C GLY A 112 12.62 -20.75 -5.51
N LYS A 113 12.80 -20.84 -4.18
CA LYS A 113 11.73 -20.66 -3.20
C LYS A 113 11.29 -19.20 -3.10
N VAL A 114 10.03 -19.01 -2.71
CA VAL A 114 9.47 -17.72 -2.31
C VAL A 114 9.52 -17.64 -0.79
N LEU A 115 10.16 -16.59 -0.27
CA LEU A 115 10.37 -16.36 1.15
C LEU A 115 9.81 -14.99 1.56
N GLU A 116 9.56 -14.83 2.84
CA GLU A 116 9.35 -13.52 3.46
C GLU A 116 10.64 -13.03 4.10
N PHE A 117 11.05 -11.81 3.74
CA PHE A 117 12.05 -11.05 4.46
C PHE A 117 11.33 -10.11 5.43
N ILE A 118 11.58 -10.29 6.72
CA ILE A 118 11.02 -9.49 7.80
C ILE A 118 12.14 -8.59 8.33
N HIS A 119 11.96 -7.27 8.25
CA HIS A 119 13.05 -6.33 8.55
C HIS A 119 13.47 -6.30 10.01
N ASP A 120 12.57 -6.68 10.94
CA ASP A 120 12.77 -6.63 12.39
C ASP A 120 12.98 -8.03 13.02
N SER A 121 13.09 -9.08 12.21
CA SER A 121 13.22 -10.46 12.68
C SER A 121 14.22 -11.24 11.82
N ASP A 122 14.83 -12.27 12.40
CA ASP A 122 15.65 -13.26 11.69
C ASP A 122 14.82 -14.41 11.09
N GLU A 123 13.51 -14.45 11.35
CA GLU A 123 12.62 -15.45 10.76
C GLU A 123 12.53 -15.28 9.24
N ARG A 124 12.68 -16.37 8.49
CA ARG A 124 12.55 -16.38 7.02
C ARG A 124 11.45 -17.37 6.60
N PRO A 125 10.16 -17.05 6.82
CA PRO A 125 9.06 -17.92 6.43
C PRO A 125 9.16 -18.33 4.96
N GLU A 126 9.15 -19.65 4.71
CA GLU A 126 9.05 -20.16 3.35
C GLU A 126 7.57 -20.16 2.93
N ASN A 127 7.22 -19.32 1.95
CA ASN A 127 5.86 -19.22 1.45
C ASN A 127 5.56 -20.28 0.39
N ALA A 128 6.55 -20.64 -0.46
CA ALA A 128 6.39 -21.68 -1.47
C ALA A 128 7.72 -22.20 -2.02
N ASN A 129 7.69 -23.39 -2.64
CA ASN A 129 8.85 -24.01 -3.29
C ASN A 129 9.24 -23.37 -4.62
N SER A 130 8.33 -22.62 -5.24
CA SER A 130 8.54 -21.91 -6.50
C SER A 130 7.57 -20.75 -6.61
N LEU A 131 7.84 -19.82 -7.54
CA LEU A 131 6.91 -18.74 -7.86
C LEU A 131 5.58 -19.28 -8.42
N GLU A 132 5.64 -20.34 -9.23
CA GLU A 132 4.46 -21.04 -9.72
C GLU A 132 3.62 -21.61 -8.58
N ASP A 133 4.25 -22.26 -7.60
CA ASP A 133 3.54 -22.86 -6.46
C ASP A 133 2.95 -21.78 -5.56
N PHE A 134 3.67 -20.67 -5.35
CA PHE A 134 3.13 -19.51 -4.63
C PHE A 134 1.82 -18.99 -5.25
N LEU A 135 1.80 -18.81 -6.57
CA LEU A 135 0.59 -18.35 -7.27
C LEU A 135 -0.53 -19.40 -7.23
N LYS A 136 -0.21 -20.70 -7.33
CA LYS A 136 -1.20 -21.77 -7.18
C LYS A 136 -1.81 -21.80 -5.79
N ASP A 137 -1.00 -21.60 -4.75
CA ASP A 137 -1.47 -21.60 -3.37
C ASP A 137 -2.43 -20.43 -3.10
N LEU A 138 -2.17 -19.25 -3.68
CA LEU A 138 -3.10 -18.12 -3.64
C LEU A 138 -4.42 -18.44 -4.36
N ILE A 139 -4.34 -19.00 -5.57
CA ILE A 139 -5.51 -19.38 -6.37
C ILE A 139 -6.36 -20.44 -5.66
N GLU A 140 -5.72 -21.47 -5.13
CA GLU A 140 -6.40 -22.55 -4.42
C GLU A 140 -7.02 -22.03 -3.12
N GLY A 141 -6.30 -21.16 -2.39
CA GLY A 141 -6.83 -20.50 -1.21
C GLY A 141 -8.09 -19.68 -1.51
N LEU A 142 -8.10 -18.92 -2.61
CA LEU A 142 -9.28 -18.17 -3.06
C LEU A 142 -10.44 -19.10 -3.47
N ARG A 143 -10.14 -20.21 -4.17
CA ARG A 143 -11.14 -21.18 -4.63
C ARG A 143 -11.78 -21.95 -3.49
N SER A 144 -10.98 -22.34 -2.50
CA SER A 144 -11.44 -23.09 -1.35
C SER A 144 -12.15 -22.19 -0.31
N GLY A 145 -12.10 -20.87 -0.48
CA GLY A 145 -12.60 -19.90 0.49
C GLY A 145 -11.71 -19.77 1.73
N LYS A 146 -10.46 -20.25 1.70
CA LYS A 146 -9.48 -20.00 2.78
C LYS A 146 -8.94 -18.58 2.72
N LEU A 147 -8.82 -18.04 1.51
CA LEU A 147 -8.50 -16.65 1.23
C LEU A 147 -9.74 -15.96 0.66
N TYR A 148 -9.84 -14.68 0.97
CA TYR A 148 -10.88 -13.80 0.46
C TYR A 148 -10.25 -12.62 -0.24
N PHE A 149 -10.93 -12.13 -1.25
CA PHE A 149 -10.56 -10.91 -1.94
C PHE A 149 -11.60 -9.83 -1.62
N ASP A 150 -11.11 -8.68 -1.16
CA ASP A 150 -11.90 -7.46 -0.97
C ASP A 150 -11.29 -6.34 -1.83
N PRO A 151 -12.09 -5.55 -2.56
CA PRO A 151 -11.57 -4.49 -3.42
C PRO A 151 -10.86 -3.36 -2.67
N GLU A 152 -11.10 -3.18 -1.38
CA GLU A 152 -10.43 -2.16 -0.56
C GLU A 152 -9.23 -2.73 0.19
N LEU A 153 -9.26 -4.02 0.53
CA LEU A 153 -8.25 -4.66 1.40
C LEU A 153 -7.30 -5.63 0.69
N GLY A 154 -7.62 -6.07 -0.53
CA GLY A 154 -6.82 -7.03 -1.29
C GLY A 154 -7.12 -8.47 -0.91
N ILE A 155 -6.13 -9.35 -1.03
CA ILE A 155 -6.27 -10.76 -0.63
C ILE A 155 -5.90 -10.91 0.85
N PHE A 156 -6.72 -11.61 1.65
CA PHE A 156 -6.40 -11.89 3.05
C PHE A 156 -6.99 -13.22 3.53
N ASN A 157 -6.41 -13.76 4.62
CA ASN A 157 -6.90 -14.94 5.32
C ASN A 157 -7.88 -14.51 6.43
N THR A 158 -9.00 -15.21 6.59
CA THR A 158 -10.00 -14.93 7.63
C THR A 158 -9.62 -15.44 9.02
N GLU A 159 -8.65 -16.34 9.14
CA GLU A 159 -8.24 -16.93 10.43
C GLU A 159 -7.17 -16.10 11.19
N LYS A 160 -6.60 -15.04 10.60
CA LYS A 160 -5.78 -14.06 11.34
C LYS A 160 -6.64 -12.83 11.69
N PRO A 161 -6.55 -12.33 12.94
CA PRO A 161 -7.56 -11.45 13.52
C PRO A 161 -7.67 -10.18 12.70
N ALA A 162 -8.92 -9.72 12.54
CA ALA A 162 -9.30 -8.49 11.87
C ALA A 162 -8.17 -7.47 11.86
N LEU A 163 -7.77 -7.03 10.66
CA LEU A 163 -7.18 -5.70 10.48
C LEU A 163 -7.91 -4.78 11.45
N PRO A 164 -7.21 -4.02 12.30
CA PRO A 164 -7.88 -3.11 13.22
C PRO A 164 -8.85 -2.34 12.34
N LYS A 165 -10.17 -2.59 12.52
CA LYS A 165 -11.22 -1.84 11.83
C LYS A 165 -10.73 -0.41 11.91
N SER A 166 -10.49 0.24 10.77
CA SER A 166 -10.03 1.62 10.78
C SER A 166 -10.92 2.30 11.81
N LYS A 167 -10.33 2.66 12.96
CA LYS A 167 -11.13 3.30 14.00
C LYS A 167 -11.60 4.52 13.25
N LYS A 168 -12.89 4.60 12.93
CA LYS A 168 -13.55 5.87 12.66
C LYS A 168 -13.06 6.72 13.81
N GLN A 169 -12.10 7.61 13.51
CA GLN A 169 -11.41 8.36 14.53
C GLN A 169 -12.55 9.09 15.22
N GLU A 170 -12.90 8.70 16.45
CA GLU A 170 -14.05 9.28 17.12
C GLU A 170 -13.74 10.75 17.24
N ILE A 171 -14.44 11.53 16.41
CA ILE A 171 -14.13 12.93 16.24
C ILE A 171 -14.50 13.59 17.55
N ASN A 172 -13.48 13.98 18.31
CA ASN A 172 -13.68 14.81 19.47
C ASN A 172 -14.06 16.22 18.99
N TRP A 173 -15.36 16.43 18.77
CA TRP A 173 -15.91 17.68 18.27
C TRP A 173 -15.54 18.89 19.13
N LYS A 174 -15.31 18.70 20.43
CA LYS A 174 -14.85 19.78 21.32
C LYS A 174 -13.43 20.22 20.98
N GLU A 175 -12.51 19.27 20.80
CA GLU A 175 -11.13 19.57 20.39
C GLU A 175 -11.07 20.17 18.99
N PHE A 176 -11.87 19.66 18.06
CA PHE A 176 -11.96 20.23 16.71
C PHE A 176 -12.38 21.71 16.72
N TRP A 177 -13.44 22.06 17.45
CA TRP A 177 -13.89 23.46 17.54
C TRP A 177 -12.91 24.35 18.31
N LEU A 178 -12.21 23.81 19.32
CA LEU A 178 -11.12 24.52 19.99
C LEU A 178 -9.98 24.84 19.02
N ASP A 179 -9.52 23.86 18.24
CA ASP A 179 -8.47 24.05 17.24
C ASP A 179 -8.90 25.11 16.19
N VAL A 180 -10.15 25.06 15.73
CA VAL A 180 -10.70 26.04 14.77
C VAL A 180 -10.73 27.47 15.33
N ILE A 181 -11.13 27.65 16.60
CA ILE A 181 -11.18 28.96 17.25
C ILE A 181 -9.77 29.51 17.52
N LEU A 182 -8.84 28.64 17.92
CA LEU A 182 -7.45 29.00 18.21
C LEU A 182 -6.59 29.17 16.95
N CYS A 183 -7.17 28.93 15.77
CA CYS A 183 -6.49 28.89 14.48
C CYS A 183 -5.36 27.83 14.39
N ASP A 184 -5.39 26.81 15.24
CA ASP A 184 -4.48 25.67 15.16
C ASP A 184 -4.92 24.68 14.08
N LYS A 185 -4.01 23.79 13.66
CA LYS A 185 -4.30 22.79 12.62
C LYS A 185 -5.30 21.77 13.17
N PRO A 186 -6.56 21.72 12.69
CA PRO A 186 -7.57 20.85 13.26
C PRO A 186 -7.20 19.38 13.05
N ARG A 187 -7.03 18.65 14.15
CA ARG A 187 -6.70 17.22 14.12
C ARG A 187 -7.91 16.40 13.65
N GLY A 188 -7.65 15.36 12.84
CA GLY A 188 -8.67 14.37 12.43
C GLY A 188 -9.45 14.65 11.14
N PHE A 189 -9.31 15.83 10.50
CA PHE A 189 -10.05 16.15 9.25
C PHE A 189 -9.16 16.40 8.02
N GLY A 190 -7.83 16.34 8.15
CA GLY A 190 -6.92 16.52 7.03
C GLY A 190 -7.19 17.81 6.23
N PHE A 191 -7.44 17.68 4.93
CA PHE A 191 -7.68 18.82 4.03
C PHE A 191 -9.05 19.49 4.26
N SER A 192 -10.11 18.73 4.57
CA SER A 192 -11.45 19.30 4.78
C SER A 192 -11.52 20.17 6.04
N GLY A 193 -10.74 19.85 7.07
CA GLY A 193 -10.66 20.66 8.29
C GLY A 193 -10.14 22.08 8.01
N ARG A 194 -9.18 22.23 7.10
CA ARG A 194 -8.66 23.55 6.68
C ARG A 194 -9.69 24.37 5.91
N ILE A 195 -10.53 23.72 5.11
CA ILE A 195 -11.61 24.39 4.39
C ILE A 195 -12.64 24.96 5.38
N ILE A 196 -13.06 24.15 6.37
CA ILE A 196 -14.01 24.59 7.41
C ILE A 196 -13.45 25.79 8.20
N GLN A 197 -12.18 25.70 8.62
CA GLN A 197 -11.49 26.78 9.32
C GLN A 197 -11.46 28.08 8.50
N ALA A 198 -11.17 28.00 7.21
CA ALA A 198 -11.16 29.16 6.31
C ALA A 198 -12.54 29.82 6.19
N PHE A 199 -13.61 29.02 6.10
CA PHE A 199 -14.99 29.53 6.07
C PHE A 199 -15.40 30.22 7.38
N VAL A 200 -15.06 29.62 8.53
CA VAL A 200 -15.36 30.21 9.85
C VAL A 200 -14.63 31.55 10.01
N PHE A 201 -13.35 31.61 9.63
CA PHE A 201 -12.58 32.85 9.66
C PHE A 201 -13.18 33.93 8.75
N ALA A 202 -13.53 33.58 7.51
CA ALA A 202 -14.16 34.50 6.57
C ALA A 202 -15.50 35.03 7.09
N PHE A 203 -16.30 34.18 7.74
CA PHE A 203 -17.57 34.57 8.35
C PHE A 203 -17.37 35.54 9.53
N TYR A 204 -16.39 35.30 10.41
CA TYR A 204 -16.06 36.23 11.49
C TYR A 204 -15.60 37.60 10.98
N VAL A 205 -14.72 37.62 9.98
CA VAL A 205 -14.27 38.87 9.35
C VAL A 205 -15.48 39.61 8.76
N PHE A 206 -16.36 38.91 8.06
CA PHE A 206 -17.59 39.49 7.53
C PHE A 206 -18.48 40.09 8.62
N LEU A 207 -18.69 39.39 9.75
CA LEU A 207 -19.46 39.92 10.88
C LEU A 207 -18.85 41.19 11.47
N VAL A 208 -17.52 41.27 11.59
CA VAL A 208 -16.85 42.50 12.06
C VAL A 208 -17.12 43.67 11.12
N PHE A 209 -17.04 43.45 9.81
CA PHE A 209 -17.34 44.49 8.82
C PHE A 209 -18.82 44.87 8.83
N LEU A 210 -19.72 43.90 8.95
CA LEU A 210 -21.16 44.14 9.07
C LEU A 210 -21.47 44.96 10.31
N PHE A 211 -20.92 44.60 11.48
CA PHE A 211 -21.11 45.32 12.72
C PHE A 211 -20.56 46.75 12.64
N LYS A 212 -19.37 46.93 12.06
CA LYS A 212 -18.80 48.26 11.80
C LYS A 212 -19.67 49.09 10.87
N TRP A 213 -20.24 48.49 9.83
CA TRP A 213 -21.16 49.14 8.91
C TRP A 213 -22.46 49.55 9.58
N VAL A 214 -23.08 48.66 10.38
CA VAL A 214 -24.28 48.97 11.16
C VAL A 214 -23.99 50.10 12.16
N TYR A 215 -22.90 50.00 12.93
CA TYR A 215 -22.53 51.03 13.90
C TYR A 215 -22.29 52.39 13.23
N SER A 216 -21.57 52.42 12.10
CA SER A 216 -21.30 53.65 11.37
C SER A 216 -22.54 54.31 10.77
N ASN A 217 -23.54 53.54 10.35
CA ASN A 217 -24.73 54.07 9.68
C ASN A 217 -25.87 54.39 10.65
N TYR A 218 -25.94 53.70 11.79
CA TYR A 218 -27.07 53.80 12.70
C TYR A 218 -26.74 54.42 14.06
N TRP A 219 -25.47 54.48 14.47
CA TRP A 219 -25.09 54.96 15.82
C TRP A 219 -24.35 56.31 15.84
N ILE A 220 -23.82 56.80 14.71
CA ILE A 220 -23.13 58.10 14.60
C ILE A 220 -24.13 59.26 14.27
N ARG A 221 -25.42 58.96 14.09
CA ARG A 221 -26.48 59.96 13.78
C ARG A 221 -27.44 60.24 14.96
N SER A 222 -27.08 59.85 16.18
CA SER A 222 -27.76 60.23 17.43
C SER A 222 -26.86 61.14 18.24
#